data_AF-A0A835YDK0-F1
#
_entry.id   AF-A0A835YDK0-F1
#
_cell.length_a   1.000
_cell.length_b   1.000
_cell.length_c   1.000
_cell.angle_alpha   90.00
_cell.angle_beta   90.00
_cell.angle_gamma   90.00
#
_symmetry.space_group_name_H-M   'P 1'
#
loop_
_entity.id
_entity.type
_entity.pdbx_description
1 polymer ?
#
loop_
_entity_poly.entity_id
_entity_poly.type
_entity_poly.pdbx_seq_one_letter_code
_entity_poly.pdbx_strand_id
1 'polypeptide(L)'
;MLGQDLSGIVSRDDPVTSTEEDQGPIYVATTNDALDAVLERTPPGRRGDLVLLQAGRVRPLLFSDGSQPSQHRPQNGWLLPWLEQRGVPEDVTLVALYMAAGSDGTARCGLRTVVSGRWAEHVSRTLARGGVSCRVVSRPALLVALVEKKLWAALFWMMSAALGGATVGDIVTHHRADVAALVDELLPLLRAQLLRMGTAANRGRDDAAACDAAADGPQGHGAGADCAAVGGVEAAASLASARGDAGLGRGSGSVAPAGEGLVQWGGTGAGSTPFHEAAAALQAHGAVVDALVGYSESIAAAVPSKEMALREFAWRNGALLRLARTPLHCAWLRRAGVPPEVLAEYGA
;
A
#
# COMPACT_ATOMS: atom_id res chain seq x y z
N MET A 1 8.58 22.30 -0.01
CA MET A 1 8.79 21.01 -0.73
C MET A 1 8.69 21.21 -2.24
N LEU A 2 7.55 21.70 -2.76
CA LEU A 2 7.32 21.81 -4.21
C LEU A 2 8.00 23.02 -4.88
N GLY A 3 8.12 24.16 -4.20
CA GLY A 3 8.94 25.29 -4.66
C GLY A 3 8.56 25.78 -6.06
N GLN A 4 9.55 25.92 -6.94
CA GLN A 4 9.36 26.35 -8.34
C GLN A 4 8.76 25.27 -9.26
N ASP A 5 8.70 24.01 -8.81
CA ASP A 5 8.08 22.92 -9.59
C ASP A 5 6.54 22.92 -9.48
N LEU A 6 5.98 23.85 -8.70
CA LEU A 6 4.54 23.96 -8.47
C LEU A 6 3.89 24.86 -9.54
N SER A 7 3.13 24.26 -10.45
CA SER A 7 2.34 25.00 -11.44
C SER A 7 1.07 25.63 -10.85
N GLY A 8 0.49 25.03 -9.80
CA GLY A 8 -0.69 25.56 -9.14
C GLY A 8 -1.12 24.77 -7.90
N ILE A 9 -1.94 25.40 -7.06
CA ILE A 9 -2.65 24.76 -5.94
C ILE A 9 -4.14 24.92 -6.23
N VAL A 10 -4.86 23.80 -6.15
CA VAL A 10 -6.31 23.77 -6.30
C VAL A 10 -6.92 23.43 -4.94
N SER A 11 -7.77 24.31 -4.41
CA SER A 11 -8.48 24.03 -3.17
C SER A 11 -9.59 23.00 -3.41
N ARG A 12 -10.16 22.48 -2.33
CA ARG A 12 -11.19 21.44 -2.41
C ARG A 12 -12.40 21.84 -3.25
N ASP A 13 -12.74 23.12 -3.30
CA ASP A 13 -13.95 23.63 -3.95
C ASP A 13 -13.64 24.33 -5.28
N ASP A 14 -12.35 24.42 -5.64
CA ASP A 14 -11.90 25.06 -6.87
C ASP A 14 -12.00 24.08 -8.05
N PRO A 15 -12.27 24.56 -9.28
CA PRO A 15 -12.14 23.74 -10.46
C PRO A 15 -10.68 23.32 -10.66
N VAL A 16 -10.48 22.06 -11.07
CA VAL A 16 -9.16 21.59 -11.49
C VAL A 16 -8.84 22.26 -12.83
N THR A 17 -7.92 23.21 -12.83
CA THR A 17 -7.55 23.99 -14.02
C THR A 17 -6.65 23.24 -14.98
N SER A 18 -6.16 22.06 -14.60
CA SER A 18 -5.33 21.24 -15.46
C SER A 18 -6.15 20.60 -16.57
N THR A 19 -5.68 20.74 -17.80
CA THR A 19 -6.25 20.17 -19.02
C THR A 19 -5.62 18.81 -19.35
N GLU A 20 -6.12 18.15 -20.39
CA GLU A 20 -5.53 16.90 -20.93
C GLU A 20 -4.13 17.13 -21.53
N GLU A 21 -3.77 18.38 -21.89
CA GLU A 21 -2.48 18.73 -22.50
C GLU A 21 -1.38 18.98 -21.46
N ASP A 22 -1.77 19.31 -20.23
CA ASP A 22 -0.83 19.55 -19.14
C ASP A 22 -0.10 18.26 -18.75
N GLN A 23 1.19 18.37 -18.43
CA GLN A 23 2.01 17.23 -18.01
C GLN A 23 2.45 17.36 -16.55
N GLY A 24 2.79 16.23 -15.95
CA GLY A 24 3.39 16.17 -14.62
C GLY A 24 2.46 15.64 -13.53
N PRO A 25 3.00 15.42 -12.32
CA PRO A 25 2.30 14.79 -11.20
C PRO A 25 1.25 15.71 -10.59
N ILE A 26 0.12 15.10 -10.19
CA ILE A 26 -0.97 15.78 -9.47
C ILE A 26 -0.95 15.30 -8.02
N TYR A 27 -0.40 16.10 -7.12
CA TYR A 27 -0.32 15.76 -5.69
C TYR A 27 -1.68 15.90 -4.99
N VAL A 28 -2.21 14.79 -4.50
CA VAL A 28 -3.48 14.75 -3.77
C VAL A 28 -3.23 14.83 -2.26
N ALA A 29 -3.34 16.04 -1.72
CA ALA A 29 -3.15 16.33 -0.29
C ALA A 29 -4.48 16.60 0.46
N THR A 30 -5.56 15.96 0.04
CA THR A 30 -6.88 16.07 0.69
C THR A 30 -7.17 14.88 1.60
N THR A 31 -8.28 14.96 2.33
CA THR A 31 -8.80 13.88 3.18
C THR A 31 -9.46 12.77 2.35
N ASN A 32 -9.50 11.54 2.87
CA ASN A 32 -10.01 10.39 2.11
C ASN A 32 -11.47 10.56 1.65
N ASP A 33 -12.29 11.27 2.42
CA ASP A 33 -13.69 11.56 2.08
C ASP A 33 -13.86 12.44 0.83
N ALA A 34 -12.80 13.11 0.38
CA ALA A 34 -12.83 13.97 -0.80
C ALA A 34 -12.27 13.29 -2.07
N LEU A 35 -11.82 12.03 -2.00
CA LEU A 35 -11.17 11.39 -3.15
C LEU A 35 -12.11 11.16 -4.33
N ASP A 36 -13.38 10.87 -4.09
CA ASP A 36 -14.36 10.75 -5.19
C ASP A 36 -14.48 12.09 -5.96
N ALA A 37 -14.58 13.21 -5.24
CA ALA A 37 -14.63 14.54 -5.86
C ALA A 37 -13.31 14.94 -6.56
N VAL A 38 -12.16 14.48 -6.05
CA VAL A 38 -10.88 14.65 -6.76
C VAL A 38 -10.89 13.88 -8.09
N LEU A 39 -11.33 12.63 -8.07
CA LEU A 39 -11.35 11.78 -9.26
C LEU A 39 -12.35 12.26 -10.31
N GLU A 40 -13.52 12.72 -9.88
CA GLU A 40 -14.55 13.31 -10.75
C GLU A 40 -14.04 14.55 -11.49
N ARG A 41 -13.25 15.38 -10.80
CA ARG A 41 -12.67 16.61 -11.38
C ARG A 41 -11.35 16.40 -12.11
N THR A 42 -10.73 15.24 -11.95
CA THR A 42 -9.49 14.92 -12.68
C THR A 42 -9.86 14.38 -14.06
N PRO A 43 -9.39 15.02 -15.15
CA PRO A 43 -9.64 14.53 -16.50
C PRO A 43 -9.26 13.04 -16.63
N PRO A 44 -10.05 12.20 -17.31
CA PRO A 44 -9.80 10.75 -17.37
C PRO A 44 -8.38 10.38 -17.80
N GLY A 45 -7.81 11.08 -18.79
CA GLY A 45 -6.44 10.83 -19.26
C GLY A 45 -5.35 11.17 -18.24
N ARG A 46 -5.65 12.09 -17.32
CA ARG A 46 -4.75 12.58 -16.26
C ARG A 46 -4.82 11.77 -14.96
N ARG A 47 -5.74 10.82 -14.82
CA ARG A 47 -5.89 10.02 -13.58
C ARG A 47 -4.66 9.17 -13.24
N GLY A 48 -3.88 8.77 -14.24
CA GLY A 48 -2.59 8.08 -14.02
C GLY A 48 -1.51 8.99 -13.41
N ASP A 49 -1.69 10.31 -13.45
CA ASP A 49 -0.74 11.27 -12.90
C ASP A 49 -1.00 11.64 -11.44
N LEU A 50 -2.07 11.09 -10.85
CA LEU A 50 -2.37 11.28 -9.44
C LEU A 50 -1.25 10.68 -8.57
N VAL A 51 -0.78 11.48 -7.62
CA VAL A 51 0.10 11.07 -6.53
C VAL A 51 -0.71 11.05 -5.25
N LEU A 52 -0.99 9.84 -4.77
CA LEU A 52 -1.86 9.59 -3.63
C LEU A 52 -1.02 9.45 -2.35
N LEU A 53 -1.09 10.48 -1.51
CA LEU A 53 -0.30 10.66 -0.29
C LEU A 53 -1.07 10.37 1.01
N GLN A 54 -2.28 9.82 0.94
CA GLN A 54 -3.24 9.85 2.02
C GLN A 54 -2.77 9.01 3.21
N ALA A 55 -2.08 9.67 4.15
CA ALA A 55 -1.75 9.19 5.50
C ALA A 55 -2.83 9.53 6.52
N GLY A 56 -3.82 10.31 6.09
CA GLY A 56 -5.16 10.17 6.56
C GLY A 56 -5.55 11.06 7.74
N ARG A 57 -6.62 11.79 7.48
CA ARG A 57 -7.56 12.35 8.44
C ARG A 57 -8.92 12.29 7.73
N VAL A 58 -9.97 12.01 8.48
CA VAL A 58 -11.33 12.41 8.07
C VAL A 58 -11.66 13.56 9.02
N ARG A 59 -12.28 14.63 8.50
CA ARG A 59 -12.96 15.58 9.38
C ARG A 59 -13.93 14.77 10.25
N PRO A 60 -14.12 15.06 11.55
CA PRO A 60 -15.15 14.36 12.30
C PRO A 60 -16.51 14.62 11.64
N LEU A 61 -16.94 13.69 10.80
CA LEU A 61 -18.31 13.57 10.36
C LEU A 61 -19.02 12.80 11.47
N LEU A 62 -19.20 13.47 12.61
CA LEU A 62 -20.52 13.38 13.20
C LEU A 62 -21.40 14.06 12.16
N PHE A 63 -22.07 13.28 11.31
CA PHE A 63 -23.16 13.88 10.56
C PHE A 63 -24.10 14.44 11.63
N SER A 64 -24.45 15.73 11.51
CA SER A 64 -25.42 16.36 12.41
C SER A 64 -26.79 15.67 12.37
N ASP A 65 -26.99 14.74 11.42
CA ASP A 65 -28.19 13.94 11.22
C ASP A 65 -28.07 12.46 11.66
N GLY A 66 -26.91 12.00 12.16
CA GLY A 66 -26.72 10.61 12.61
C GLY A 66 -26.64 9.55 11.50
N SER A 67 -26.52 9.94 10.23
CA SER A 67 -26.38 8.98 9.12
C SER A 67 -24.97 8.34 9.06
N GLN A 68 -24.93 7.06 8.72
CA GLN A 68 -23.71 6.25 8.67
C GLN A 68 -22.84 6.59 7.44
N PRO A 69 -21.50 6.60 7.55
CA PRO A 69 -20.65 6.67 6.37
C PRO A 69 -20.84 5.42 5.49
N SER A 70 -21.16 5.64 4.21
CA SER A 70 -21.29 4.61 3.18
C SER A 70 -20.13 3.59 3.19
N GLN A 71 -20.43 2.32 2.94
CA GLN A 71 -19.52 1.17 2.95
C GLN A 71 -18.26 1.32 2.06
N HIS A 72 -18.24 2.30 1.15
CA HIS A 72 -17.27 2.43 0.05
C HIS A 72 -16.18 3.51 0.26
N ARG A 73 -16.04 4.11 1.46
CA ARG A 73 -15.03 5.17 1.66
C ARG A 73 -13.60 4.64 1.89
N PRO A 74 -12.58 5.25 1.26
CA PRO A 74 -11.18 4.87 1.45
C PRO A 74 -10.72 5.05 2.90
N GLN A 75 -9.97 4.07 3.42
CA GLN A 75 -9.51 4.03 4.82
C GLN A 75 -8.04 4.41 4.96
N ASN A 76 -7.57 4.66 6.20
CA ASN A 76 -6.18 5.05 6.43
C ASN A 76 -5.22 4.08 5.77
N GLY A 77 -4.41 4.56 4.82
CA GLY A 77 -3.40 3.75 4.16
C GLY A 77 -3.94 2.55 3.39
N TRP A 78 -5.26 2.42 3.20
CA TRP A 78 -5.90 1.27 2.54
C TRP A 78 -6.84 1.74 1.43
N LEU A 79 -6.24 2.32 0.39
CA LEU A 79 -6.92 2.85 -0.79
C LEU A 79 -7.19 1.79 -1.86
N LEU A 80 -6.53 0.63 -1.77
CA LEU A 80 -6.54 -0.39 -2.82
C LEU A 80 -7.95 -0.78 -3.31
N PRO A 81 -8.93 -1.05 -2.41
CA PRO A 81 -10.28 -1.43 -2.87
C PRO A 81 -11.01 -0.28 -3.56
N TRP A 82 -10.74 0.97 -3.15
CA TRP A 82 -11.32 2.16 -3.77
C TRP A 82 -10.73 2.39 -5.17
N LEU A 83 -9.42 2.21 -5.34
CA LEU A 83 -8.75 2.35 -6.64
C LEU A 83 -9.30 1.37 -7.67
N GLU A 84 -9.46 0.11 -7.27
CA GLU A 84 -10.04 -0.95 -8.10
C GLU A 84 -11.48 -0.60 -8.50
N GLN A 85 -12.34 -0.25 -7.54
CA GLN A 85 -13.74 0.10 -7.80
C GLN A 85 -13.92 1.32 -8.71
N ARG A 86 -12.95 2.23 -8.71
CA ARG A 86 -12.99 3.47 -9.50
C ARG A 86 -12.25 3.38 -10.83
N GLY A 87 -11.66 2.22 -11.16
CA GLY A 87 -10.91 2.03 -12.39
C GLY A 87 -9.70 2.95 -12.51
N VAL A 88 -9.07 3.29 -11.38
CA VAL A 88 -7.83 4.08 -11.40
C VAL A 88 -6.69 3.18 -11.92
N PRO A 89 -5.85 3.65 -12.86
CA PRO A 89 -4.78 2.84 -13.44
C PRO A 89 -3.86 2.19 -12.39
N GLU A 90 -3.40 0.96 -12.66
CA GLU A 90 -2.55 0.21 -11.72
C GLU A 90 -1.20 0.89 -11.45
N ASP A 91 -0.68 1.61 -12.45
CA ASP A 91 0.59 2.35 -12.40
C ASP A 91 0.49 3.71 -11.66
N VAL A 92 -0.70 4.07 -11.14
CA VAL A 92 -0.90 5.29 -10.35
C VAL A 92 0.10 5.34 -9.18
N THR A 93 0.58 6.55 -8.89
CA THR A 93 1.62 6.75 -7.89
C THR A 93 1.02 6.71 -6.50
N LEU A 94 1.44 5.72 -5.71
CA LEU A 94 0.99 5.51 -4.35
C LEU A 94 2.17 5.67 -3.39
N VAL A 95 1.92 6.36 -2.28
CA VAL A 95 2.93 6.59 -1.23
C VAL A 95 2.46 6.02 0.10
N ALA A 96 3.20 5.06 0.65
CA ALA A 96 3.07 4.68 2.04
C ALA A 96 3.79 5.74 2.89
N LEU A 97 3.12 6.88 3.11
CA LEU A 97 3.74 8.06 3.73
C LEU A 97 3.90 7.92 5.25
N TYR A 98 5.12 8.03 5.76
CA TYR A 98 5.44 8.08 7.19
C TYR A 98 6.06 9.43 7.51
N MET A 99 5.24 10.37 7.95
CA MET A 99 5.68 11.68 8.44
C MET A 99 4.65 12.28 9.40
N ALA A 100 5.09 13.21 10.24
CA ALA A 100 4.22 14.11 10.96
C ALA A 100 4.38 15.53 10.39
N ALA A 101 3.26 16.19 10.09
CA ALA A 101 3.25 17.59 9.69
C ALA A 101 2.81 18.46 10.87
N GLY A 102 3.57 19.52 11.16
CA GLY A 102 3.19 20.60 12.06
C GLY A 102 2.30 21.63 11.36
N SER A 103 1.48 22.36 12.13
CA SER A 103 0.67 23.47 11.61
C SER A 103 1.50 24.67 11.14
N ASP A 104 2.77 24.72 11.55
CA ASP A 104 3.79 25.69 11.14
C ASP A 104 4.47 25.33 9.82
N GLY A 105 4.01 24.27 9.14
CA GLY A 105 4.59 23.79 7.88
C GLY A 105 5.84 22.95 8.06
N THR A 106 6.25 22.63 9.30
CA THR A 106 7.34 21.69 9.55
C THR A 106 6.91 20.26 9.25
N ALA A 107 7.85 19.44 8.78
CA ALA A 107 7.65 18.02 8.56
C ALA A 107 8.71 17.23 9.32
N ARG A 108 8.28 16.25 10.12
CA ARG A 108 9.16 15.28 10.75
C ARG A 108 9.11 13.97 9.98
N CYS A 109 10.25 13.52 9.50
CA CYS A 109 10.38 12.24 8.82
C CYS A 109 10.07 11.07 9.76
N GLY A 110 9.23 10.14 9.31
CA GLY A 110 8.93 8.87 9.97
C GLY A 110 9.78 7.70 9.46
N LEU A 111 10.83 7.95 8.68
CA LEU A 111 11.90 7.04 8.23
C LEU A 111 11.50 5.85 7.35
N ARG A 112 10.21 5.51 7.23
CA ARG A 112 9.71 4.35 6.48
C ARG A 112 8.91 4.69 5.22
N THR A 113 8.95 5.95 4.76
CA THR A 113 8.19 6.33 3.57
C THR A 113 8.70 5.60 2.34
N VAL A 114 7.79 4.91 1.64
CA VAL A 114 8.07 4.26 0.37
C VAL A 114 7.06 4.68 -0.69
N VAL A 115 7.48 4.67 -1.95
CA VAL A 115 6.66 5.06 -3.10
C VAL A 115 6.85 4.09 -4.26
N SER A 116 5.77 3.87 -5.03
CA SER A 116 5.81 3.14 -6.30
C SER A 116 4.76 3.70 -7.27
N GLY A 117 5.02 3.59 -8.56
CA GLY A 117 4.17 4.08 -9.66
C GLY A 117 4.86 5.11 -10.55
N ARG A 118 4.10 5.64 -11.51
CA ARG A 118 4.57 6.50 -12.60
C ARG A 118 5.51 7.64 -12.18
N TRP A 119 5.20 8.33 -11.09
CA TRP A 119 5.90 9.52 -10.62
C TRP A 119 6.80 9.25 -9.40
N ALA A 120 7.10 7.99 -9.09
CA ALA A 120 7.80 7.61 -7.86
C ALA A 120 9.14 8.34 -7.63
N GLU A 121 9.99 8.42 -8.67
CA GLU A 121 11.27 9.12 -8.60
C GLU A 121 11.11 10.64 -8.37
N HIS A 122 10.10 11.24 -8.99
CA HIS A 122 9.81 12.65 -8.78
C HIS A 122 9.31 12.91 -7.35
N VAL A 123 8.43 12.04 -6.83
CA VAL A 123 7.93 12.11 -5.45
C VAL A 123 9.05 11.95 -4.43
N SER A 124 9.93 10.96 -4.63
CA SER A 124 11.07 10.71 -3.75
C SER A 124 11.95 11.96 -3.62
N ARG A 125 12.35 12.57 -4.75
CA ARG A 125 13.13 13.82 -4.76
C ARG A 125 12.38 14.98 -4.10
N THR A 126 11.08 15.10 -4.34
CA THR A 126 10.24 16.17 -3.78
C THR A 126 10.15 16.08 -2.25
N LEU A 127 9.94 14.88 -1.71
CA LEU A 127 9.91 14.65 -0.26
C LEU A 127 11.28 14.88 0.38
N ALA A 128 12.37 14.50 -0.30
CA ALA A 128 13.73 14.72 0.18
C ALA A 128 14.05 16.22 0.34
N ARG A 129 13.62 17.09 -0.58
CA ARG A 129 13.72 18.56 -0.43
C ARG A 129 12.96 19.10 0.78
N GLY A 130 11.96 18.35 1.25
CA GLY A 130 11.20 18.61 2.46
C GLY A 130 11.77 18.01 3.74
N GLY A 131 12.94 17.37 3.68
CA GLY A 131 13.53 16.67 4.82
C GLY A 131 12.84 15.34 5.14
N VAL A 132 12.02 14.80 4.24
CA VAL A 132 11.35 13.50 4.40
C VAL A 132 12.05 12.47 3.52
N SER A 133 12.72 11.49 4.14
CA SER A 133 13.31 10.38 3.40
C SER A 133 12.19 9.54 2.77
N CYS A 134 12.38 9.17 1.51
CA CYS A 134 11.45 8.36 0.74
C CYS A 134 12.24 7.41 -0.16
N ARG A 135 11.87 6.13 -0.17
CA ARG A 135 12.50 5.12 -1.05
C ARG A 135 11.54 4.74 -2.17
N VAL A 136 12.04 4.73 -3.40
CA VAL A 136 11.35 4.12 -4.54
C VAL A 136 11.48 2.61 -4.43
N VAL A 137 10.36 1.89 -4.52
CA VAL A 137 10.31 0.44 -4.36
C VAL A 137 9.43 -0.20 -5.43
N SER A 138 9.57 -1.52 -5.59
CA SER A 138 8.68 -2.30 -6.45
C SER A 138 7.22 -2.24 -5.95
N ARG A 139 6.27 -2.44 -6.86
CA ARG A 139 4.84 -2.45 -6.51
C ARG A 139 4.50 -3.48 -5.41
N PRO A 140 4.99 -4.73 -5.44
CA PRO A 140 4.78 -5.68 -4.35
C PRO A 140 5.30 -5.17 -3.00
N ALA A 141 6.51 -4.61 -2.96
CA ALA A 141 7.09 -4.09 -1.73
C ALA A 141 6.29 -2.90 -1.16
N LEU A 142 5.76 -2.03 -2.02
CA LEU A 142 4.82 -0.99 -1.59
C LEU A 142 3.54 -1.58 -0.99
N LEU A 143 2.96 -2.61 -1.61
CA LEU A 143 1.73 -3.25 -1.10
C LEU A 143 1.95 -3.88 0.27
N VAL A 144 3.11 -4.49 0.50
CA VAL A 144 3.54 -4.96 1.83
C VAL A 144 3.59 -3.79 2.83
N ALA A 145 4.25 -2.69 2.47
CA ALA A 145 4.33 -1.51 3.34
C ALA A 145 2.97 -0.87 3.65
N LEU A 146 2.00 -0.92 2.72
CA LEU A 146 0.62 -0.46 2.96
C LEU A 146 -0.13 -1.37 3.93
N VAL A 147 0.05 -2.70 3.83
CA VAL A 147 -0.50 -3.67 4.80
C VAL A 147 0.07 -3.43 6.19
N GLU A 148 1.39 -3.32 6.31
CA GLU A 148 2.06 -3.03 7.58
C GLU A 148 1.57 -1.72 8.17
N LYS A 149 1.47 -0.65 7.36
CA LYS A 149 0.95 0.64 7.81
C LYS A 149 -0.50 0.53 8.30
N LYS A 150 -1.34 -0.23 7.60
CA LYS A 150 -2.74 -0.46 7.97
C LYS A 150 -2.85 -1.20 9.30
N LEU A 151 -2.08 -2.27 9.48
CA LEU A 151 -2.02 -3.01 10.74
C LEU A 151 -1.51 -2.12 11.86
N TRP A 152 -0.38 -1.43 11.67
CA TRP A 152 0.17 -0.53 12.67
C TRP A 152 -0.86 0.50 13.15
N ALA A 153 -1.56 1.13 12.20
CA ALA A 153 -2.59 2.13 12.47
C ALA A 153 -3.82 1.56 13.22
N ALA A 154 -4.20 0.31 12.96
CA ALA A 154 -5.30 -0.37 13.63
C ALA A 154 -4.92 -0.80 15.06
N LEU A 155 -3.73 -1.37 15.22
CA LEU A 155 -3.26 -1.97 16.47
C LEU A 155 -2.79 -0.91 17.47
N PHE A 156 -1.79 -0.11 17.14
CA PHE A 156 -1.10 0.72 18.14
C PHE A 156 -1.94 1.89 18.65
N TRP A 157 -2.80 2.47 17.80
CA TRP A 157 -3.74 3.51 18.24
C TRP A 157 -4.78 2.96 19.21
N MET A 158 -5.35 1.79 18.90
CA MET A 158 -6.32 1.11 19.74
C MET A 158 -5.70 0.64 21.05
N MET A 159 -4.55 -0.03 20.99
CA MET A 159 -3.86 -0.56 22.17
C MET A 159 -3.41 0.58 23.09
N SER A 160 -2.85 1.66 22.55
CA SER A 160 -2.51 2.84 23.36
C SER A 160 -3.74 3.39 24.09
N ALA A 161 -4.87 3.58 23.39
CA ALA A 161 -6.13 4.02 24.00
C ALA A 161 -6.67 3.06 25.08
N ALA A 162 -6.58 1.75 24.83
CA ALA A 162 -7.00 0.67 25.74
C ALA A 162 -6.10 0.50 26.97
N LEU A 163 -4.84 0.95 26.87
CA LEU A 163 -3.84 0.90 27.93
C LEU A 163 -3.65 2.27 28.60
N GLY A 164 -4.62 3.16 28.48
CA GLY A 164 -4.60 4.45 29.20
C GLY A 164 -3.60 5.48 28.63
N GLY A 165 -3.30 5.40 27.34
CA GLY A 165 -2.34 6.30 26.68
C GLY A 165 -0.89 5.81 26.75
N ALA A 166 -0.67 4.50 26.75
CA ALA A 166 0.67 3.91 26.71
C ALA A 166 1.45 4.38 25.47
N THR A 167 2.76 4.57 25.61
CA THR A 167 3.62 4.86 24.47
C THR A 167 3.71 3.63 23.56
N VAL A 168 4.02 3.82 22.28
CA VAL A 168 4.22 2.67 21.37
C VAL A 168 5.43 1.82 21.79
N GLY A 169 6.42 2.42 22.45
CA GLY A 169 7.53 1.73 23.11
C GLY A 169 7.05 0.78 24.21
N ASP A 170 6.23 1.27 25.13
CA ASP A 170 5.70 0.44 26.23
C ASP A 170 4.85 -0.73 25.69
N ILE A 171 4.08 -0.48 24.63
CA ILE A 171 3.30 -1.53 23.96
C ILE A 171 4.21 -2.61 23.39
N VAL A 172 5.29 -2.26 22.68
CA VAL A 172 6.20 -3.29 22.16
C VAL A 172 6.99 -4.00 23.25
N THR A 173 7.34 -3.32 24.35
CA THR A 173 8.10 -3.94 25.45
C THR A 173 7.23 -4.88 26.28
N HIS A 174 6.00 -4.50 26.59
CA HIS A 174 5.16 -5.22 27.56
C HIS A 174 4.02 -6.02 26.92
N HIS A 175 3.64 -5.69 25.69
CA HIS A 175 2.48 -6.25 24.99
C HIS A 175 2.83 -6.83 23.61
N ARG A 176 4.08 -7.21 23.37
CA ARG A 176 4.51 -7.84 22.10
C ARG A 176 3.67 -9.08 21.74
N ALA A 177 3.32 -9.90 22.74
CA ALA A 177 2.50 -11.08 22.54
C ALA A 177 1.06 -10.71 22.08
N ASP A 178 0.49 -9.64 22.63
CA ASP A 178 -0.81 -9.13 22.20
C ASP A 178 -0.75 -8.58 20.76
N VAL A 179 0.34 -7.88 20.41
CA VAL A 179 0.58 -7.42 19.03
C VAL A 179 0.66 -8.62 18.08
N ALA A 180 1.42 -9.66 18.43
CA ALA A 180 1.52 -10.86 17.61
C ALA A 180 0.17 -11.56 17.41
N ALA A 181 -0.60 -11.74 18.48
CA ALA A 181 -1.92 -12.36 18.41
C ALA A 181 -2.91 -11.53 17.55
N LEU A 182 -2.86 -10.20 17.63
CA LEU A 182 -3.66 -9.32 16.76
C LEU A 182 -3.21 -9.40 15.29
N VAL A 183 -1.91 -9.51 15.02
CA VAL A 183 -1.40 -9.75 13.66
C VAL A 183 -1.88 -11.09 13.13
N ASP A 184 -1.84 -12.16 13.94
CA ASP A 184 -2.32 -13.48 13.55
C ASP A 184 -3.81 -13.48 13.19
N GLU A 185 -4.63 -12.69 13.89
CA GLU A 185 -6.06 -12.53 13.59
C GLU A 185 -6.31 -11.69 12.33
N LEU A 186 -5.60 -10.57 12.16
CA LEU A 186 -5.97 -9.52 11.19
C LEU A 186 -5.21 -9.61 9.86
N LEU A 187 -3.96 -10.07 9.85
CA LEU A 187 -3.15 -10.18 8.64
C LEU A 187 -3.78 -11.11 7.58
N PRO A 188 -4.38 -12.27 7.94
CA PRO A 188 -5.04 -13.13 6.94
C PRO A 188 -6.14 -12.41 6.15
N LEU A 189 -6.87 -11.48 6.77
CA LEU A 189 -7.94 -10.73 6.11
C LEU A 189 -7.39 -9.80 5.01
N LEU A 190 -6.30 -9.10 5.30
CA LEU A 190 -5.64 -8.20 4.33
C LEU A 190 -4.97 -9.00 3.21
N ARG A 191 -4.35 -10.14 3.54
CA ARG A 191 -3.77 -11.06 2.54
C ARG A 191 -4.83 -11.62 1.60
N ALA A 192 -5.96 -12.07 2.14
CA ALA A 192 -7.07 -12.56 1.32
C ALA A 192 -7.64 -11.46 0.41
N GLN A 193 -7.64 -10.20 0.87
CA GLN A 193 -8.02 -9.07 0.02
C GLN A 193 -7.04 -8.86 -1.13
N LEU A 194 -5.73 -8.87 -0.89
CA LEU A 194 -4.73 -8.80 -1.95
C LEU A 194 -4.90 -9.92 -2.99
N LEU A 195 -5.11 -11.17 -2.54
CA LEU A 195 -5.34 -12.30 -3.46
C LEU A 195 -6.58 -12.11 -4.33
N ARG A 196 -7.69 -11.61 -3.77
CA ARG A 196 -8.90 -11.29 -4.53
C ARG A 196 -8.65 -10.24 -5.61
N MET A 197 -7.94 -9.17 -5.26
CA MET A 197 -7.56 -8.12 -6.21
C MET A 197 -6.63 -8.66 -7.30
N GLY A 198 -5.66 -9.51 -6.94
CA GLY A 198 -4.77 -10.16 -7.90
C GLY A 198 -5.52 -11.05 -8.89
N THR A 199 -6.55 -11.77 -8.42
CA THR A 199 -7.41 -12.60 -9.27
C THR A 199 -8.26 -11.74 -10.21
N ALA A 200 -8.80 -10.62 -9.74
CA ALA A 200 -9.55 -9.69 -10.58
C ALA A 200 -8.67 -9.04 -11.65
N ALA A 201 -7.45 -8.62 -11.30
CA ALA A 201 -6.48 -8.04 -12.23
C ALA A 201 -6.06 -9.02 -13.33
N ASN A 202 -5.89 -10.32 -13.02
CA ASN A 202 -5.60 -11.32 -14.03
C ASN A 202 -6.75 -11.51 -15.02
N ARG A 203 -8.01 -11.61 -14.54
CA ARG A 203 -9.18 -11.71 -15.43
C ARG A 203 -9.27 -10.53 -16.41
N GLY A 204 -9.06 -9.31 -15.93
CA GLY A 204 -9.06 -8.12 -16.81
C GLY A 204 -7.96 -8.13 -17.88
N ARG A 205 -6.80 -8.75 -17.60
CA ARG A 205 -5.73 -8.92 -18.60
C ARG A 205 -6.06 -9.98 -19.64
N ASP A 206 -6.62 -11.10 -19.21
CA ASP A 206 -7.02 -12.18 -20.12
C ASP A 206 -8.14 -11.70 -21.06
N ASP A 207 -9.11 -10.94 -20.54
CA ASP A 207 -10.19 -10.34 -21.33
C ASP A 207 -9.66 -9.31 -22.34
N ALA A 208 -8.73 -8.43 -21.94
CA ALA A 208 -8.11 -7.46 -22.85
C ALA A 208 -7.29 -8.14 -23.96
N ALA A 209 -6.49 -9.15 -23.60
CA ALA A 209 -5.72 -9.93 -24.58
C ALA A 209 -6.62 -10.69 -25.57
N ALA A 210 -7.77 -11.19 -25.11
CA ALA A 210 -8.76 -11.83 -25.98
C ALA A 210 -9.44 -10.83 -26.93
N CYS A 211 -9.73 -9.61 -26.48
CA CYS A 211 -10.25 -8.54 -27.33
C CYS A 211 -9.24 -8.09 -28.39
N ASP A 212 -7.96 -7.94 -28.04
CA ASP A 212 -6.91 -7.59 -29.00
C ASP A 212 -6.70 -8.72 -30.03
N ALA A 213 -6.70 -9.98 -29.60
CA ALA A 213 -6.63 -11.13 -30.51
C ALA A 213 -7.85 -11.25 -31.44
N ALA A 214 -9.03 -10.81 -30.99
CA ALA A 214 -10.24 -10.77 -31.82
C ALA A 214 -10.24 -9.59 -32.81
N ALA A 215 -9.55 -8.48 -32.49
CA ALA A 215 -9.38 -7.34 -33.37
C ALA A 215 -8.36 -7.60 -34.51
N ASP A 216 -7.43 -8.55 -34.31
CA ASP A 216 -6.43 -8.99 -35.30
C ASP A 216 -6.87 -10.18 -36.17
N GLY A 217 -8.19 -10.45 -36.25
CA GLY A 217 -8.74 -11.45 -37.18
C GLY A 217 -8.39 -11.12 -38.65
N PRO A 218 -7.97 -12.11 -39.47
CA PRO A 218 -7.30 -11.85 -40.74
C PRO A 218 -8.23 -11.20 -41.76
N GLN A 219 -7.80 -10.05 -42.30
CA GLN A 219 -8.36 -9.50 -43.54
C GLN A 219 -8.09 -10.50 -44.66
N GLY A 220 -9.11 -11.32 -44.96
CA GLY A 220 -9.06 -12.36 -45.99
C GLY A 220 -8.67 -11.78 -47.34
N HIS A 221 -7.45 -12.06 -47.76
CA HIS A 221 -7.08 -12.11 -49.17
C HIS A 221 -7.18 -13.57 -49.61
N GLY A 222 -8.17 -13.83 -50.46
CA GLY A 222 -8.35 -15.12 -51.10
C GLY A 222 -7.30 -15.39 -52.18
N ALA A 223 -7.27 -16.67 -52.55
CA ALA A 223 -6.62 -17.31 -53.69
C ALA A 223 -5.14 -17.70 -53.54
N GLY A 224 -4.88 -18.99 -53.73
CA GLY A 224 -3.59 -19.51 -54.18
C GLY A 224 -3.20 -20.83 -53.54
N ALA A 225 -3.44 -21.92 -54.25
CA ALA A 225 -3.10 -23.28 -53.86
C ALA A 225 -1.59 -23.60 -53.99
N ASP A 226 -1.25 -24.73 -53.34
CA ASP A 226 -0.26 -25.74 -53.71
C ASP A 226 1.18 -25.77 -53.11
N CYS A 227 1.49 -27.02 -52.71
CA CYS A 227 2.78 -27.73 -52.74
C CYS A 227 3.76 -27.72 -51.55
N ALA A 228 3.80 -28.91 -50.91
CA ALA A 228 4.98 -29.79 -50.69
C ALA A 228 6.02 -29.52 -49.57
N ALA A 229 5.92 -30.37 -48.53
CA ALA A 229 6.90 -31.37 -48.03
C ALA A 229 8.36 -31.01 -47.60
N VAL A 230 8.88 -31.90 -46.72
CA VAL A 230 10.26 -32.10 -46.18
C VAL A 230 10.49 -31.38 -44.83
N GLY A 231 10.99 -31.96 -43.73
CA GLY A 231 11.60 -33.26 -43.38
C GLY A 231 12.78 -33.02 -42.41
N GLY A 232 12.99 -33.89 -41.40
CA GLY A 232 14.20 -33.94 -40.52
C GLY A 232 14.03 -33.26 -39.14
N VAL A 233 14.03 -33.86 -37.94
CA VAL A 233 14.80 -34.94 -37.25
C VAL A 233 16.00 -34.39 -36.42
N GLU A 234 15.86 -34.52 -35.08
CA GLU A 234 16.84 -34.85 -34.01
C GLU A 234 17.78 -33.87 -33.28
N ALA A 235 18.01 -34.29 -32.02
CA ALA A 235 19.09 -34.09 -31.03
C ALA A 235 19.07 -32.80 -30.19
N ALA A 236 18.90 -32.80 -28.86
CA ALA A 236 19.44 -33.56 -27.72
C ALA A 236 20.75 -33.00 -27.11
N ALA A 237 20.59 -32.50 -25.87
CA ALA A 237 21.41 -32.72 -24.67
C ALA A 237 22.80 -32.09 -24.46
N SER A 238 22.88 -31.41 -23.29
CA SER A 238 23.90 -31.52 -22.24
C SER A 238 25.27 -30.84 -22.41
N LEU A 239 25.64 -30.00 -21.44
CA LEU A 239 26.90 -30.17 -20.70
C LEU A 239 26.94 -29.30 -19.42
N ALA A 240 27.37 -29.95 -18.34
CA ALA A 240 27.57 -29.39 -17.02
C ALA A 240 29.08 -29.15 -16.74
N SER A 241 29.31 -28.22 -15.81
CA SER A 241 30.39 -28.19 -14.80
C SER A 241 31.83 -27.89 -15.23
N ALA A 242 32.39 -26.85 -14.60
CA ALA A 242 33.80 -26.80 -14.23
C ALA A 242 33.97 -26.08 -12.88
N ARG A 243 34.55 -26.80 -11.91
CA ARG A 243 35.09 -26.28 -10.65
C ARG A 243 36.49 -25.69 -10.89
N GLY A 244 36.85 -24.66 -10.15
CA GLY A 244 38.22 -24.16 -10.00
C GLY A 244 38.38 -23.49 -8.64
N ASP A 245 39.41 -23.91 -7.91
CA ASP A 245 39.65 -23.71 -6.48
C ASP A 245 40.76 -22.67 -6.22
N ALA A 246 40.81 -22.19 -4.97
CA ALA A 246 41.92 -21.59 -4.22
C ALA A 246 42.44 -20.15 -4.52
N GLY A 247 42.58 -19.38 -3.43
CA GLY A 247 43.48 -18.21 -3.37
C GLY A 247 43.24 -17.24 -2.20
N LEU A 248 43.98 -17.44 -1.10
CA LEU A 248 44.00 -16.62 0.12
C LEU A 248 44.58 -15.20 -0.10
N GLY A 249 44.03 -14.20 0.60
CA GLY A 249 44.65 -12.87 0.74
C GLY A 249 44.09 -12.09 1.93
N ARG A 250 44.94 -11.84 2.94
CA ARG A 250 44.66 -11.00 4.11
C ARG A 250 44.65 -9.52 3.72
N GLY A 251 43.72 -8.74 4.26
CA GLY A 251 43.72 -7.28 4.15
C GLY A 251 42.75 -6.65 5.15
N SER A 252 43.30 -5.84 6.04
CA SER A 252 42.67 -5.04 7.09
C SER A 252 41.52 -4.14 6.59
N GLY A 253 40.40 -4.10 7.32
CA GLY A 253 39.28 -3.21 7.02
C GLY A 253 38.43 -2.91 8.26
N SER A 254 38.34 -1.62 8.56
CA SER A 254 37.49 -0.93 9.53
C SER A 254 36.12 -1.57 9.77
N VAL A 255 35.72 -1.64 11.04
CA VAL A 255 34.39 -2.07 11.51
C VAL A 255 33.34 -1.06 11.04
N ALA A 256 32.46 -1.50 10.13
CA ALA A 256 31.18 -0.85 9.82
C ALA A 256 30.05 -1.61 10.54
N PRO A 257 28.99 -0.94 11.03
CA PRO A 257 27.90 -1.61 11.72
C PRO A 257 27.01 -2.38 10.74
N ALA A 258 26.42 -3.46 11.27
CA ALA A 258 25.79 -4.58 10.57
C ALA A 258 24.72 -4.19 9.54
N GLY A 259 24.83 -4.85 8.38
CA GLY A 259 23.99 -4.63 7.20
C GLY A 259 22.56 -5.13 7.33
N GLU A 260 21.69 -4.37 6.67
CA GLU A 260 20.32 -4.69 6.31
C GLU A 260 20.27 -6.04 5.56
N GLY A 261 19.50 -6.99 6.09
CA GLY A 261 19.13 -8.21 5.38
C GLY A 261 18.12 -7.89 4.28
N LEU A 262 18.59 -7.41 3.14
CA LEU A 262 17.78 -7.30 1.93
C LEU A 262 17.67 -8.69 1.31
N VAL A 263 16.53 -9.35 1.50
CA VAL A 263 16.20 -10.60 0.78
C VAL A 263 16.19 -10.27 -0.71
N GLN A 264 17.09 -10.91 -1.47
CA GLN A 264 17.04 -10.89 -2.93
C GLN A 264 15.82 -11.70 -3.39
N TRP A 265 14.84 -11.03 -4.00
CA TRP A 265 13.64 -11.66 -4.55
C TRP A 265 13.96 -12.23 -5.94
N GLY A 266 13.97 -13.57 -6.02
CA GLY A 266 14.18 -14.32 -7.27
C GLY A 266 12.95 -14.31 -8.19
N GLY A 267 13.21 -14.50 -9.48
CA GLY A 267 12.31 -14.35 -10.63
C GLY A 267 10.86 -14.84 -10.50
N THR A 268 9.96 -14.04 -11.07
CA THR A 268 8.52 -14.23 -11.22
C THR A 268 8.18 -15.43 -12.11
N GLY A 269 7.31 -16.32 -11.64
CA GLY A 269 6.59 -17.25 -12.51
C GLY A 269 5.59 -16.50 -13.39
N ALA A 270 5.50 -16.86 -14.66
CA ALA A 270 4.50 -16.34 -15.59
C ALA A 270 3.09 -16.55 -15.00
N GLY A 271 2.39 -15.45 -14.67
CA GLY A 271 1.03 -15.46 -14.10
C GLY A 271 0.88 -14.82 -12.71
N SER A 272 1.97 -14.49 -12.03
CA SER A 272 1.91 -13.80 -10.73
C SER A 272 1.65 -12.30 -10.89
N THR A 273 0.70 -11.75 -10.12
CA THR A 273 0.46 -10.29 -10.06
C THR A 273 1.21 -9.67 -8.90
N PRO A 274 1.44 -8.34 -8.89
CA PRO A 274 2.03 -7.66 -7.74
C PRO A 274 1.27 -7.92 -6.44
N PHE A 275 -0.05 -8.12 -6.52
CA PHE A 275 -0.88 -8.47 -5.38
C PHE A 275 -0.62 -9.90 -4.87
N HIS A 276 -0.44 -10.88 -5.75
CA HIS A 276 -0.08 -12.25 -5.37
C HIS A 276 1.31 -12.30 -4.72
N GLU A 277 2.29 -11.59 -5.29
CA GLU A 277 3.64 -11.50 -4.73
C GLU A 277 3.64 -10.88 -3.34
N ALA A 278 2.91 -9.77 -3.15
CA ALA A 278 2.77 -9.14 -1.84
C ALA A 278 2.08 -10.07 -0.83
N ALA A 279 1.01 -10.77 -1.25
CA ALA A 279 0.30 -11.72 -0.38
C ALA A 279 1.16 -12.93 0.01
N ALA A 280 2.07 -13.35 -0.87
CA ALA A 280 3.07 -14.38 -0.60
C ALA A 280 4.15 -13.89 0.37
N ALA A 281 4.68 -12.68 0.17
CA ALA A 281 5.66 -12.06 1.07
C ALA A 281 5.13 -11.90 2.50
N LEU A 282 3.82 -11.70 2.66
CA LEU A 282 3.13 -11.58 3.95
C LEU A 282 2.81 -12.93 4.63
N GLN A 283 3.20 -14.08 4.07
CA GLN A 283 2.96 -15.39 4.69
C GLN A 283 3.70 -15.57 6.02
N ALA A 284 4.87 -14.95 6.17
CA ALA A 284 5.67 -15.04 7.38
C ALA A 284 5.15 -14.04 8.43
N HIS A 285 4.17 -14.45 9.24
CA HIS A 285 3.54 -13.60 10.27
C HIS A 285 4.58 -12.98 11.22
N GLY A 286 5.59 -13.75 11.64
CA GLY A 286 6.67 -13.26 12.50
C GLY A 286 7.43 -12.08 11.91
N ALA A 287 7.69 -12.09 10.59
CA ALA A 287 8.36 -10.98 9.91
C ALA A 287 7.51 -9.71 9.92
N VAL A 288 6.19 -9.83 9.79
CA VAL A 288 5.26 -8.69 9.91
C VAL A 288 5.26 -8.14 11.34
N VAL A 289 5.20 -9.01 12.36
CA VAL A 289 5.30 -8.59 13.77
C VAL A 289 6.61 -7.84 14.01
N ASP A 290 7.74 -8.38 13.54
CA ASP A 290 9.05 -7.75 13.69
C ASP A 290 9.12 -6.41 12.95
N ALA A 291 8.53 -6.30 11.76
CA ALA A 291 8.44 -5.05 11.03
C ALA A 291 7.63 -3.99 11.79
N LEU A 292 6.50 -4.36 12.39
CA LEU A 292 5.66 -3.46 13.19
C LEU A 292 6.36 -3.03 14.49
N VAL A 293 7.01 -3.97 15.17
CA VAL A 293 7.77 -3.72 16.40
C VAL A 293 8.95 -2.81 16.12
N GLY A 294 9.79 -3.15 15.12
CA GLY A 294 10.97 -2.37 14.78
C GLY A 294 10.63 -0.94 14.34
N TYR A 295 9.49 -0.73 13.66
CA TYR A 295 9.02 0.63 13.41
C TYR A 295 8.64 1.35 14.70
N SER A 296 7.87 0.70 15.57
CA SER A 296 7.42 1.30 16.82
C SER A 296 8.57 1.65 17.75
N GLU A 297 9.63 0.84 17.79
CA GLU A 297 10.87 1.15 18.52
C GLU A 297 11.56 2.41 17.99
N SER A 298 11.55 2.64 16.66
CA SER A 298 12.11 3.86 16.05
C SER A 298 11.38 5.15 16.47
N ILE A 299 10.16 5.03 16.99
CA ILE A 299 9.31 6.11 17.50
C ILE A 299 8.80 5.82 18.91
N ALA A 300 9.60 5.12 19.74
CA ALA A 300 9.16 4.54 21.02
C ALA A 300 8.41 5.53 21.94
N ALA A 301 8.83 6.80 21.98
CA ALA A 301 8.21 7.83 22.82
C ALA A 301 6.85 8.36 22.28
N ALA A 302 6.41 7.93 21.10
CA ALA A 302 5.15 8.39 20.52
C ALA A 302 3.95 7.86 21.33
N VAL A 303 3.01 8.75 21.62
CA VAL A 303 1.74 8.44 22.30
C VAL A 303 0.59 8.74 21.35
N PRO A 304 -0.06 7.70 20.78
CA PRO A 304 -1.31 7.88 20.05
C PRO A 304 -2.39 8.51 20.94
N SER A 305 -3.03 9.57 20.47
CA SER A 305 -4.10 10.22 21.23
C SER A 305 -5.32 9.32 21.33
N LYS A 306 -5.79 9.07 22.57
CA LYS A 306 -7.01 8.30 22.84
C LYS A 306 -8.25 8.92 22.18
N GLU A 307 -8.41 10.23 22.29
CA GLU A 307 -9.52 10.96 21.67
C GLU A 307 -9.53 10.73 20.16
N MET A 308 -8.36 10.82 19.52
CA MET A 308 -8.22 10.58 18.08
C MET A 308 -8.43 9.11 17.70
N ALA A 309 -7.93 8.18 18.51
CA ALA A 309 -8.14 6.75 18.29
C ALA A 309 -9.65 6.40 18.25
N LEU A 310 -10.43 6.98 19.16
CA LEU A 310 -11.87 6.80 19.23
C LEU A 310 -12.60 7.54 18.11
N ARG A 311 -12.25 8.81 17.86
CA ARG A 311 -12.88 9.61 16.80
C ARG A 311 -12.65 9.05 15.41
N GLU A 312 -11.51 8.41 15.18
CA GLU A 312 -11.12 7.82 13.90
C GLU A 312 -11.24 6.28 13.88
N PHE A 313 -11.88 5.67 14.88
CA PHE A 313 -11.86 4.21 15.02
C PHE A 313 -12.43 3.51 13.79
N ALA A 314 -13.58 3.97 13.28
CA ALA A 314 -14.27 3.39 12.12
C ALA A 314 -13.39 3.43 10.87
N TRP A 315 -12.56 4.46 10.75
CA TRP A 315 -11.67 4.66 9.62
C TRP A 315 -10.36 3.85 9.74
N ARG A 316 -9.88 3.62 10.96
CA ARG A 316 -8.71 2.75 11.22
C ARG A 316 -9.06 1.28 11.18
N ASN A 317 -10.24 0.90 11.68
CA ASN A 317 -10.59 -0.49 11.97
C ASN A 317 -11.77 -1.01 11.14
N GLY A 318 -12.63 -0.13 10.62
CA GLY A 318 -13.90 -0.55 10.02
C GLY A 318 -13.78 -1.45 8.79
N ALA A 319 -12.69 -1.38 7.99
CA ALA A 319 -12.50 -2.34 6.89
C ALA A 319 -12.28 -3.74 7.44
N LEU A 320 -11.43 -3.87 8.46
CA LEU A 320 -11.10 -5.16 9.06
C LEU A 320 -12.36 -5.79 9.68
N LEU A 321 -13.14 -4.98 10.40
CA LEU A 321 -14.40 -5.41 11.00
C LEU A 321 -15.46 -5.84 9.96
N ARG A 322 -15.45 -5.25 8.76
CA ARG A 322 -16.35 -5.68 7.66
C ARG A 322 -15.87 -6.92 6.92
N LEU A 323 -14.58 -7.27 7.04
CA LEU A 323 -14.03 -8.43 6.33
C LEU A 323 -14.38 -9.75 7.01
N ALA A 324 -14.35 -9.79 8.35
CA ALA A 324 -14.71 -10.96 9.13
C ALA A 324 -14.95 -10.58 10.61
N ARG A 325 -15.46 -11.55 11.39
CA ARG A 325 -15.50 -11.42 12.86
C ARG A 325 -14.08 -11.55 13.42
N THR A 326 -13.69 -10.59 14.24
CA THR A 326 -12.34 -10.48 14.83
C THR A 326 -12.45 -10.35 16.36
N PRO A 327 -12.73 -11.45 17.07
CA PRO A 327 -13.05 -11.41 18.51
C PRO A 327 -11.96 -10.74 19.37
N LEU A 328 -10.67 -10.98 19.08
CA LEU A 328 -9.57 -10.39 19.85
C LEU A 328 -9.48 -8.87 19.58
N HIS A 329 -9.50 -8.46 18.32
CA HIS A 329 -9.54 -7.07 17.90
C HIS A 329 -10.74 -6.33 18.51
N CYS A 330 -11.93 -6.93 18.48
CA CYS A 330 -13.14 -6.37 19.08
C CYS A 330 -13.01 -6.23 20.61
N ALA A 331 -12.40 -7.19 21.29
CA ALA A 331 -12.13 -7.08 22.72
C ALA A 331 -11.21 -5.89 23.05
N TRP A 332 -10.18 -5.67 22.25
CA TRP A 332 -9.31 -4.50 22.39
C TRP A 332 -10.01 -3.18 22.06
N LEU A 333 -10.88 -3.14 21.04
CA LEU A 333 -11.69 -1.96 20.73
C LEU A 333 -12.64 -1.60 21.88
N ARG A 334 -13.31 -2.60 22.50
CA ARG A 334 -14.14 -2.37 23.69
C ARG A 334 -13.30 -1.83 24.84
N ARG A 335 -12.12 -2.39 25.07
CA ARG A 335 -11.17 -1.91 26.09
C ARG A 335 -10.69 -0.48 25.83
N ALA A 336 -10.54 -0.09 24.56
CA ALA A 336 -10.20 1.28 24.17
C ALA A 336 -11.33 2.28 24.47
N GLY A 337 -12.56 1.79 24.63
CA GLY A 337 -13.76 2.58 24.89
C GLY A 337 -14.71 2.69 23.69
N VAL A 338 -14.57 1.84 22.67
CA VAL A 338 -15.56 1.76 21.58
C VAL A 338 -16.83 1.07 22.10
N PRO A 339 -18.01 1.69 22.00
CA PRO A 339 -19.23 1.10 22.54
C PRO A 339 -19.65 -0.20 21.84
N PRO A 340 -20.21 -1.20 22.54
CA PRO A 340 -20.65 -2.45 21.95
C PRO A 340 -21.68 -2.28 20.82
N GLU A 341 -22.60 -1.32 20.95
CA GLU A 341 -23.60 -1.01 19.93
C GLU A 341 -22.98 -0.54 18.61
N VAL A 342 -21.89 0.22 18.69
CA VAL A 342 -21.13 0.67 17.52
C VAL A 342 -20.40 -0.51 16.86
N LEU A 343 -19.90 -1.46 17.65
CA LEU A 343 -19.26 -2.67 17.12
C LEU A 343 -20.30 -3.62 16.49
N ALA A 344 -21.51 -3.70 17.05
CA ALA A 344 -22.59 -4.54 16.54
C ALA A 344 -22.98 -4.18 15.09
N GLU A 345 -22.84 -2.91 14.70
CA GLU A 345 -23.05 -2.44 13.32
C GLU A 345 -22.11 -3.09 12.29
N TYR A 346 -20.99 -3.64 12.76
CA TYR A 346 -20.03 -4.39 11.95
C TYR A 346 -20.21 -5.92 12.05
N GLY A 347 -21.26 -6.40 12.74
CA GLY A 347 -21.47 -7.82 12.99
C GLY A 347 -20.52 -8.44 14.03
N ALA A 348 -19.95 -7.60 14.90
CA ALA A 348 -19.01 -8.00 15.95
C ALA A 348 -19.71 -8.47 17.23
#